data_AF-A0A819E2U2-F1
#
_entry.id   AF-A0A819E2U2-F1
#
_cell.length_a   1.000
_cell.length_b   1.000
_cell.length_c   1.000
_cell.angle_alpha   90.00
_cell.angle_beta   90.00
_cell.angle_gamma   90.00
#
_symmetry.space_group_name_H-M   'P 1'
#
loop_
_entity.id
_entity.type
_entity.pdbx_description
1 polymer ?
#
loop_
_entity_poly.entity_id
_entity_poly.type
_entity_poly.pdbx_seq_one_letter_code
_entity_poly.pdbx_strand_id
1 'polypeptide(L)'
;MDTTANQAKQYSFIERSYRSIFVSYLTSSTTHGLKCIAEAYSTSNRILWICSFMFALGWMLFFIISSGIQYLSYPTQIDMEIRNEYTMIFPAVTICSAHPLRTDKTNAALLAYAKRMEINVTQIDLETLVEPLIVDLFNRNQRNELIDLGFQLSDILIDCSYNGINCSSFFTHSLSSQFGNCYTFNWNGTMKNLFTIRNMSTLSVGVEGLSMQFYIPRESYYPVSWLGLSILGVIEFGEVLFKMIVKCIVLIKRQTTAKPNPTINTVERERENKSEETIRESNELRF
;
A
#
# COMPACT_ATOMS: atom_id res chain seq x y z
N MET A 1 -39.14 -45.85 68.66
CA MET A 1 -38.50 -46.32 67.41
C MET A 1 -39.23 -45.83 66.14
N ASP A 2 -40.23 -44.95 66.23
CA ASP A 2 -41.09 -44.56 65.08
C ASP A 2 -40.73 -43.24 64.37
N THR A 3 -39.86 -42.40 64.95
CA THR A 3 -39.50 -41.10 64.37
C THR A 3 -38.61 -41.21 63.14
N THR A 4 -37.67 -42.18 63.14
CA THR A 4 -36.77 -42.45 62.01
C THR A 4 -37.48 -43.07 60.81
N ALA A 5 -38.48 -43.93 61.05
CA ALA A 5 -39.29 -44.54 60.00
C ALA A 5 -40.20 -43.54 59.28
N ASN A 6 -40.81 -42.59 60.02
CA ASN A 6 -41.63 -41.54 59.43
C ASN A 6 -40.80 -40.50 58.66
N GLN A 7 -39.60 -40.17 59.15
CA GLN A 7 -38.66 -39.31 58.42
C GLN A 7 -38.18 -39.95 57.11
N ALA A 8 -37.84 -41.25 57.11
CA ALA A 8 -37.46 -41.97 55.89
C ALA A 8 -38.62 -42.08 54.87
N LYS A 9 -39.85 -42.24 55.35
CA LYS A 9 -41.06 -42.28 54.51
C LYS A 9 -41.40 -40.90 53.91
N GLN A 10 -41.20 -39.84 54.67
CA GLN A 10 -41.35 -38.47 54.18
C GLN A 10 -40.27 -38.10 53.15
N TYR A 11 -39.02 -38.51 53.38
CA TYR A 11 -37.91 -38.28 52.44
C TYR A 11 -38.12 -39.00 51.11
N SER A 12 -38.54 -40.28 51.15
CA SER A 12 -38.85 -41.06 49.94
C SER A 12 -40.10 -40.59 49.19
N PHE A 13 -41.08 -40.01 49.88
CA PHE A 13 -42.23 -39.34 49.25
C PHE A 13 -41.80 -38.07 48.51
N ILE A 14 -40.97 -37.25 49.15
CA ILE A 14 -40.40 -36.03 48.57
C ILE A 14 -39.56 -36.36 47.33
N GLU A 15 -38.71 -37.38 47.39
CA GLU A 15 -37.89 -37.86 46.26
C GLU A 15 -38.73 -38.31 45.07
N ARG A 16 -39.82 -39.06 45.31
CA ARG A 16 -40.76 -39.50 44.26
C ARG A 16 -41.49 -38.30 43.62
N SER A 17 -41.87 -37.32 44.43
CA SER A 17 -42.51 -36.09 43.96
C SER A 17 -41.58 -35.30 43.05
N TYR A 18 -40.35 -35.01 43.50
CA TYR A 18 -39.35 -34.31 42.68
C TYR A 18 -39.00 -35.06 41.40
N ARG A 19 -38.87 -36.38 41.44
CA ARG A 19 -38.61 -37.20 40.24
C ARG A 19 -39.74 -37.09 39.22
N SER A 20 -40.99 -37.07 39.66
CA SER A 20 -42.15 -36.92 38.75
C SER A 20 -42.20 -35.54 38.09
N ILE A 21 -41.86 -34.48 38.84
CA ILE A 21 -41.79 -33.10 38.34
C ILE A 21 -40.64 -32.98 37.33
N PHE A 22 -39.47 -33.53 37.65
CA PHE A 22 -38.32 -33.49 36.77
C PHE A 22 -38.55 -34.25 35.46
N VAL A 23 -39.16 -35.43 35.51
CA VAL A 23 -39.53 -36.19 34.31
C VAL A 23 -40.56 -35.42 33.47
N SER A 24 -41.59 -34.84 34.09
CA SER A 24 -42.59 -34.01 33.40
C SER A 24 -41.96 -32.79 32.70
N TYR A 25 -40.98 -32.16 33.35
CA TYR A 25 -40.24 -31.04 32.75
C TYR A 25 -39.38 -31.49 31.55
N LEU A 26 -38.64 -32.60 31.68
CA LEU A 26 -37.81 -33.14 30.60
C LEU A 26 -38.64 -33.62 29.41
N THR A 27 -39.81 -34.23 29.64
CA THR A 27 -40.72 -34.65 28.58
C THR A 27 -41.48 -33.48 27.95
N SER A 28 -41.64 -32.36 28.66
CA SER A 28 -42.21 -31.13 28.10
C SER A 28 -41.19 -30.27 27.34
N SER A 29 -39.89 -30.50 27.51
CA SER A 29 -38.84 -29.71 26.87
C SER A 29 -38.82 -29.86 25.34
N THR A 30 -38.44 -28.82 24.61
CA THR A 30 -38.27 -28.85 23.14
C THR A 30 -36.97 -29.51 22.71
N THR A 31 -36.03 -29.74 23.63
CA THR A 31 -34.76 -30.42 23.36
C THR A 31 -34.97 -31.91 23.10
N HIS A 32 -34.72 -32.33 21.85
CA HIS A 32 -34.98 -33.69 21.36
C HIS A 32 -34.33 -34.81 22.19
N GLY A 33 -33.10 -34.63 22.68
CA GLY A 33 -32.40 -35.67 23.45
C GLY A 33 -32.91 -35.86 24.89
N LEU A 34 -33.41 -34.80 25.54
CA LEU A 34 -33.84 -34.86 26.94
C LEU A 34 -35.14 -35.66 27.14
N LYS A 35 -36.04 -35.62 26.15
CA LYS A 35 -37.26 -36.44 26.10
C LYS A 35 -36.94 -37.93 26.08
N CYS A 36 -36.06 -38.33 25.15
CA CYS A 36 -35.64 -39.73 24.99
C CYS A 36 -34.92 -40.30 26.23
N ILE A 37 -34.17 -39.45 26.96
CA ILE A 37 -33.50 -39.84 28.23
C ILE A 37 -34.53 -40.07 29.35
N ALA A 38 -35.56 -39.21 29.43
CA ALA A 38 -36.61 -39.29 30.44
C ALA A 38 -37.52 -40.51 30.23
N GLU A 39 -37.83 -40.85 28.97
CA GLU A 39 -38.72 -41.97 28.61
C GLU A 39 -38.00 -43.33 28.50
N ALA A 40 -36.66 -43.37 28.53
CA ALA A 40 -35.91 -44.61 28.39
C ALA A 40 -36.19 -45.63 29.52
N TYR A 41 -36.59 -46.85 29.15
CA TYR A 41 -36.95 -47.95 30.06
C TYR A 41 -35.74 -48.77 30.55
N SER A 42 -34.75 -49.02 29.69
CA SER A 42 -33.53 -49.78 30.00
C SER A 42 -32.36 -48.85 30.33
N THR A 43 -31.51 -49.25 31.28
CA THR A 43 -30.30 -48.51 31.68
C THR A 43 -29.32 -48.36 30.51
N SER A 44 -29.17 -49.37 29.67
CA SER A 44 -28.30 -49.31 28.47
C SER A 44 -28.80 -48.28 27.45
N ASN A 45 -30.11 -48.24 27.19
CA ASN A 45 -30.69 -47.25 26.27
C ASN A 45 -30.56 -45.84 26.84
N ARG A 46 -30.74 -45.67 28.15
CA ARG A 46 -30.53 -44.39 28.82
C ARG A 46 -29.09 -43.91 28.68
N ILE A 47 -28.10 -44.79 28.86
CA ILE A 47 -26.67 -44.46 28.66
C ILE A 47 -26.43 -44.04 27.20
N LEU A 48 -26.95 -44.78 26.22
CA LEU A 48 -26.80 -44.44 24.80
C LEU A 48 -27.38 -43.04 24.48
N TRP A 49 -28.57 -42.72 24.98
CA TRP A 49 -29.19 -41.41 24.79
C TRP A 49 -28.42 -40.28 25.47
N ILE A 50 -27.88 -40.52 26.67
CA ILE A 50 -27.02 -39.57 27.37
C ILE A 50 -25.74 -39.32 26.59
N CYS A 51 -25.06 -40.37 26.10
CA CYS A 51 -23.85 -40.24 25.30
C CYS A 51 -24.11 -39.49 23.99
N SER A 52 -25.19 -39.81 23.29
CA SER A 52 -25.58 -39.13 22.05
C SER A 52 -25.91 -37.65 22.28
N PHE A 53 -26.65 -37.34 23.36
CA PHE A 53 -26.96 -35.96 23.73
C PHE A 53 -25.72 -35.16 24.10
N MET A 54 -24.81 -35.73 24.91
CA MET A 54 -23.55 -35.09 25.29
C MET A 54 -22.63 -34.88 24.09
N PHE A 55 -22.57 -35.83 23.16
CA PHE A 55 -21.83 -35.68 21.92
C PHE A 55 -22.40 -34.55 21.05
N ALA A 56 -23.72 -34.52 20.85
CA ALA A 56 -24.37 -33.47 20.07
C ALA A 56 -24.20 -32.08 20.71
N LEU A 57 -24.33 -31.99 22.03
CA LEU A 57 -24.10 -30.75 22.79
C LEU A 57 -22.65 -30.28 22.68
N GLY A 58 -21.68 -31.18 22.86
CA GLY A 58 -20.25 -30.87 22.73
C GLY A 58 -19.89 -30.42 21.32
N TRP A 59 -20.40 -31.11 20.30
CA TRP A 59 -20.20 -30.74 18.90
C TRP A 59 -20.79 -29.37 18.58
N MET A 60 -22.01 -29.09 19.03
CA MET A 60 -22.65 -27.79 18.87
C MET A 60 -21.84 -26.65 19.53
N LEU A 61 -21.37 -26.85 20.78
CA LEU A 61 -20.56 -25.86 21.48
C LEU A 61 -19.21 -25.61 20.79
N PHE A 62 -18.55 -26.66 20.30
CA PHE A 62 -17.32 -26.53 19.51
C PHE A 62 -17.55 -25.68 18.25
N PHE A 63 -18.61 -25.94 17.49
CA PHE A 63 -18.94 -25.16 16.29
C PHE A 63 -19.25 -23.70 16.61
N ILE A 64 -19.99 -23.42 17.70
CA ILE A 64 -20.30 -22.04 18.13
C ILE A 64 -19.02 -21.28 18.49
N ILE A 65 -18.13 -21.89 19.29
CA ILE A 65 -16.86 -21.25 19.68
C ILE A 65 -15.98 -21.04 18.45
N SER A 66 -15.83 -22.05 17.60
CA SER A 66 -15.04 -21.97 16.36
C SER A 66 -15.55 -20.86 15.42
N SER A 67 -16.87 -20.77 15.22
CA SER A 67 -17.49 -19.72 14.43
C SER A 67 -17.32 -18.33 15.06
N GLY A 68 -17.44 -18.22 16.38
CA GLY A 68 -17.18 -16.96 17.10
C GLY A 68 -15.74 -16.47 16.93
N ILE A 69 -14.76 -17.37 17.02
CA ILE A 69 -13.34 -17.05 16.79
C ILE A 69 -13.12 -16.60 15.34
N GLN A 70 -13.71 -17.28 14.34
CA GLN A 70 -13.60 -16.89 12.93
C GLN A 70 -14.28 -15.56 12.60
N TYR A 71 -15.38 -15.23 13.29
CA TYR A 71 -16.04 -13.94 13.13
C TYR A 71 -15.20 -12.81 13.76
N LEU A 72 -14.70 -13.03 14.98
CA LEU A 72 -13.90 -12.06 15.73
C LEU A 72 -12.44 -11.98 15.28
N SER A 73 -11.98 -12.85 14.39
CA SER A 73 -10.66 -12.73 13.75
C SER A 73 -10.65 -11.72 12.59
N TYR A 74 -11.82 -11.19 12.20
CA TYR A 74 -11.99 -10.20 11.13
C TYR A 74 -11.19 -10.52 9.85
N PRO A 75 -11.38 -11.72 9.25
CA PRO A 75 -10.66 -12.07 8.03
C PRO A 75 -11.07 -11.14 6.88
N THR A 76 -10.10 -10.60 6.16
CA THR A 76 -10.33 -9.75 4.99
C THR A 76 -10.40 -10.60 3.73
N GLN A 77 -11.35 -10.27 2.83
CA GLN A 77 -11.46 -10.88 1.51
C GLN A 77 -11.14 -9.83 0.45
N ILE A 78 -10.29 -10.21 -0.52
CA ILE A 78 -9.87 -9.35 -1.63
C ILE A 78 -10.71 -9.73 -2.85
N ASP A 79 -11.46 -8.77 -3.38
CA ASP A 79 -12.17 -8.91 -4.65
C ASP A 79 -11.42 -8.15 -5.75
N MET A 80 -11.37 -8.74 -6.94
CA MET A 80 -10.62 -8.19 -8.08
C MET A 80 -11.54 -8.10 -9.30
N GLU A 81 -11.77 -6.88 -9.76
CA GLU A 81 -12.58 -6.60 -10.94
C GLU A 81 -11.73 -5.84 -11.99
N ILE A 82 -11.76 -6.31 -13.24
CA ILE A 82 -11.14 -5.61 -14.36
C ILE A 82 -12.24 -4.79 -15.04
N ARG A 83 -12.13 -3.46 -14.96
CA ARG A 83 -13.06 -2.54 -15.63
C ARG A 83 -12.39 -1.94 -16.86
N ASN A 84 -13.05 -2.06 -18.01
CA ASN A 84 -12.63 -1.41 -19.25
C ASN A 84 -13.23 0.00 -19.30
N GLU A 85 -12.42 1.00 -18.95
CA GLU A 85 -12.78 2.41 -19.09
C GLU A 85 -12.29 2.93 -20.45
N TYR A 86 -13.21 3.48 -21.26
CA TYR A 86 -12.89 4.06 -22.56
C TYR A 86 -12.11 5.38 -22.48
N THR A 87 -12.16 6.05 -21.32
CA THR A 87 -11.46 7.30 -21.06
C THR A 87 -10.69 7.18 -19.76
N MET A 88 -9.37 7.32 -19.83
CA MET A 88 -8.50 7.31 -18.66
C MET A 88 -7.65 8.58 -18.62
N ILE A 89 -7.41 9.09 -17.41
CA ILE A 89 -6.50 10.22 -17.21
C ILE A 89 -5.08 9.69 -17.34
N PHE A 90 -4.30 10.25 -18.27
CA PHE A 90 -2.88 9.94 -18.38
C PHE A 90 -2.18 10.37 -17.08
N PRO A 91 -1.27 9.56 -16.52
CA PRO A 91 -0.62 9.90 -15.26
C PRO A 91 0.39 11.04 -15.44
N ALA A 92 0.85 11.61 -14.33
CA ALA A 92 2.03 12.45 -14.33
C ALA A 92 3.27 11.58 -14.56
N VAL A 93 4.21 12.04 -15.38
CA VAL A 93 5.46 11.33 -15.68
C VAL A 93 6.63 12.22 -15.32
N THR A 94 7.40 11.79 -14.32
CA THR A 94 8.59 12.52 -13.86
C THR A 94 9.85 11.90 -14.47
N ILE A 95 10.73 12.76 -14.96
CA ILE A 95 12.05 12.38 -15.47
C ILE A 95 13.10 13.13 -14.66
N CYS A 96 14.15 12.43 -14.24
CA CYS A 96 15.28 13.03 -13.54
C CYS A 96 16.58 12.51 -14.16
N SER A 97 17.67 13.25 -13.96
CA SER A 97 18.99 12.69 -14.23
C SER A 97 19.33 11.67 -13.14
N ALA A 98 20.04 10.59 -13.47
CA ALA A 98 20.55 9.67 -12.44
C ALA A 98 21.60 10.33 -11.54
N HIS A 99 22.20 11.42 -12.02
CA HIS A 99 23.18 12.21 -11.28
C HIS A 99 22.63 13.61 -11.03
N PRO A 100 22.69 14.09 -9.78
CA PRO A 100 22.11 15.39 -9.41
C PRO A 100 22.83 16.58 -10.07
N LEU A 101 24.11 16.41 -10.40
CA LEU A 101 25.03 17.46 -10.80
C LEU A 101 25.72 17.15 -12.14
N ARG A 102 26.02 18.19 -12.91
CA ARG A 102 26.68 18.13 -14.22
C ARG A 102 28.16 18.53 -14.13
N THR A 103 29.07 17.64 -14.52
CA THR A 103 30.53 17.81 -14.27
C THR A 103 31.10 19.11 -14.83
N ASP A 104 30.69 19.49 -16.04
CA ASP A 104 31.16 20.70 -16.75
C ASP A 104 30.83 21.99 -15.99
N LYS A 105 29.74 22.02 -15.22
CA LYS A 105 29.34 23.16 -14.40
C LYS A 105 29.82 23.03 -12.96
N THR A 106 29.91 21.82 -12.42
CA THR A 106 30.12 21.60 -10.98
C THR A 106 31.57 21.56 -10.57
N ASN A 107 32.50 21.26 -11.47
CA ASN A 107 33.91 21.16 -11.13
C ASN A 107 34.47 22.47 -10.50
N ALA A 108 34.08 23.64 -11.03
CA ALA A 108 34.48 24.92 -10.48
C ALA A 108 33.87 25.17 -9.09
N ALA A 109 32.59 24.84 -8.90
CA ALA A 109 31.89 24.98 -7.63
C ALA A 109 32.48 24.06 -6.54
N LEU A 110 32.85 22.83 -6.91
CA LEU A 110 33.47 21.86 -6.02
C LEU A 110 34.88 22.30 -5.59
N LEU A 111 35.68 22.87 -6.49
CA LEU A 111 36.98 23.44 -6.13
C LEU A 111 36.84 24.63 -5.18
N ALA A 112 35.84 25.49 -5.39
CA ALA A 112 35.53 26.59 -4.48
C ALA A 112 35.07 26.09 -3.10
N TYR A 113 34.23 25.07 -3.07
CA TYR A 113 33.77 24.42 -1.84
C TYR A 113 34.93 23.76 -1.08
N ALA A 114 35.76 22.96 -1.77
CA ALA A 114 36.92 22.31 -1.16
C ALA A 114 37.91 23.33 -0.59
N LYS A 115 38.14 24.43 -1.30
CA LYS A 115 38.98 25.54 -0.81
C LYS A 115 38.40 26.19 0.45
N ARG A 116 37.08 26.40 0.51
CA ARG A 116 36.39 26.96 1.69
C ARG A 116 36.47 26.03 2.91
N MET A 117 36.42 24.72 2.66
CA MET A 117 36.47 23.68 3.69
C MET A 117 37.90 23.23 4.04
N GLU A 118 38.92 23.88 3.46
CA GLU A 118 40.34 23.52 3.64
C GLU A 118 40.67 22.06 3.27
N ILE A 119 39.93 21.50 2.29
CA ILE A 119 40.11 20.12 1.81
C ILE A 119 41.20 20.09 0.72
N ASN A 120 42.17 19.18 0.86
CA ASN A 120 43.21 18.99 -0.13
C ASN A 120 42.76 18.04 -1.26
N VAL A 121 42.27 18.63 -2.36
CA VAL A 121 41.70 17.92 -3.53
C VAL A 121 42.73 17.05 -4.28
N THR A 122 44.03 17.25 -4.06
CA THR A 122 45.08 16.46 -4.72
C THR A 122 45.09 14.98 -4.32
N GLN A 123 44.38 14.61 -3.24
CA GLN A 123 44.31 13.25 -2.71
C GLN A 123 42.90 12.64 -2.81
N ILE A 124 41.92 13.39 -3.32
CA ILE A 124 40.50 13.05 -3.23
C ILE A 124 39.83 13.23 -4.58
N ASP A 125 39.10 12.21 -5.02
CA ASP A 125 38.31 12.29 -6.24
C ASP A 125 37.16 13.29 -6.06
N LEU A 126 37.01 14.19 -7.04
CA LEU A 126 36.05 15.29 -7.01
C LEU A 126 34.58 14.83 -6.87
N GLU A 127 34.30 13.59 -7.28
CA GLU A 127 33.01 12.92 -7.12
C GLU A 127 32.60 12.77 -5.65
N THR A 128 33.55 12.49 -4.76
CA THR A 128 33.27 12.31 -3.32
C THR A 128 32.82 13.60 -2.63
N LEU A 129 33.05 14.76 -3.28
CA LEU A 129 32.65 16.08 -2.80
C LEU A 129 31.25 16.50 -3.28
N VAL A 130 30.59 15.71 -4.14
CA VAL A 130 29.27 16.04 -4.70
C VAL A 130 28.18 16.07 -3.62
N GLU A 131 28.04 14.99 -2.86
CA GLU A 131 27.08 14.88 -1.76
C GLU A 131 27.24 15.99 -0.70
N PRO A 132 28.43 16.26 -0.15
CA PRO A 132 28.58 17.32 0.83
C PRO A 132 28.34 18.72 0.24
N LEU A 133 28.64 18.95 -1.04
CA LEU A 133 28.30 20.20 -1.71
C LEU A 133 26.78 20.39 -1.80
N ILE A 134 26.03 19.35 -2.18
CA ILE A 134 24.57 19.41 -2.27
C ILE A 134 23.97 19.77 -0.90
N VAL A 135 24.41 19.09 0.16
CA VAL A 135 23.97 19.38 1.54
C VAL A 135 24.31 20.81 1.96
N ASP A 136 25.50 21.30 1.65
CA ASP A 136 25.91 22.68 1.93
C ASP A 136 25.04 23.71 1.21
N LEU A 137 24.77 23.52 -0.09
CA LEU A 137 23.90 24.39 -0.88
C LEU A 137 22.45 24.39 -0.36
N PHE A 138 21.94 23.23 0.06
CA PHE A 138 20.62 23.13 0.70
C PHE A 138 20.57 23.88 2.03
N ASN A 139 21.57 23.70 2.89
CA ASN A 139 21.65 24.37 4.18
C ASN A 139 21.74 25.90 4.05
N ARG A 140 22.35 26.39 2.96
CA ARG A 140 22.42 27.81 2.64
C ARG A 140 21.20 28.35 1.90
N ASN A 141 20.19 27.51 1.64
CA ASN A 141 19.01 27.87 0.87
C ASN A 141 19.33 28.38 -0.55
N GLN A 142 20.46 27.96 -1.14
CA GLN A 142 20.91 28.36 -2.49
C GLN A 142 20.36 27.40 -3.56
N ARG A 143 19.03 27.23 -3.59
CA ARG A 143 18.39 26.29 -4.53
C ARG A 143 18.65 26.63 -5.99
N ASN A 144 18.71 27.91 -6.34
CA ASN A 144 18.95 28.34 -7.74
C ASN A 144 20.33 27.90 -8.22
N GLU A 145 21.35 27.99 -7.38
CA GLU A 145 22.70 27.52 -7.70
C GLU A 145 22.69 26.01 -7.94
N LEU A 146 22.00 25.25 -7.09
CA LEU A 146 21.87 23.80 -7.27
C LEU A 146 21.13 23.44 -8.57
N ILE A 147 20.10 24.21 -8.95
CA ILE A 147 19.38 24.05 -10.22
C ILE A 147 20.32 24.32 -11.40
N ASP A 148 21.09 25.40 -11.35
CA ASP A 148 21.98 25.80 -12.43
C ASP A 148 23.09 24.77 -12.67
N LEU A 149 23.59 24.15 -11.61
CA LEU A 149 24.62 23.10 -11.62
C LEU A 149 24.10 21.74 -12.11
N GLY A 150 22.78 21.52 -12.12
CA GLY A 150 22.14 20.31 -12.60
C GLY A 150 21.88 20.28 -14.12
N PHE A 151 21.37 19.14 -14.59
CA PHE A 151 20.90 18.99 -15.98
C PHE A 151 19.61 19.79 -16.20
N GLN A 152 19.55 20.56 -17.29
CA GLN A 152 18.34 21.26 -17.70
C GLN A 152 17.48 20.37 -18.62
N LEU A 153 16.17 20.61 -18.69
CA LEU A 153 15.27 19.82 -19.54
C LEU A 153 15.72 19.83 -21.00
N SER A 154 16.17 20.99 -21.49
CA SER A 154 16.69 21.17 -22.84
C SER A 154 17.98 20.39 -23.12
N ASP A 155 18.73 20.02 -22.09
CA ASP A 155 19.96 19.23 -22.24
C ASP A 155 19.65 17.74 -22.46
N ILE A 156 18.51 17.27 -21.95
CA ILE A 156 18.15 15.85 -21.90
C ILE A 156 16.99 15.49 -22.83
N LEU A 157 16.01 16.36 -23.06
CA LEU A 157 14.83 16.10 -23.87
C LEU A 157 15.06 16.59 -25.31
N ILE A 158 15.20 15.64 -26.24
CA ILE A 158 15.38 15.93 -27.67
C ILE A 158 14.03 16.15 -28.35
N ASP A 159 13.09 15.22 -28.10
CA ASP A 159 11.78 15.22 -28.73
C ASP A 159 10.71 14.75 -27.73
N CYS A 160 9.51 15.30 -27.85
CA CYS A 160 8.37 14.99 -27.00
C CYS A 160 7.09 15.07 -27.82
N SER A 161 6.36 13.96 -27.90
CA SER A 161 5.03 13.91 -28.52
C SER A 161 4.05 13.22 -27.59
N TYR A 162 2.96 13.91 -27.25
CA TYR A 162 1.82 13.33 -26.55
C TYR A 162 0.62 13.35 -27.49
N ASN A 163 0.13 12.17 -27.89
CA ASN A 163 -0.94 12.02 -28.87
C ASN A 163 -0.67 12.82 -30.17
N GLY A 164 0.58 12.86 -30.62
CA GLY A 164 0.99 13.59 -31.82
C GLY A 164 1.24 15.09 -31.62
N ILE A 165 1.01 15.64 -30.42
CA ILE A 165 1.20 17.05 -30.10
C ILE A 165 2.53 17.23 -29.36
N ASN A 166 3.30 18.25 -29.77
CA ASN A 166 4.56 18.58 -29.09
C ASN A 166 4.31 18.90 -27.61
N CYS A 167 4.96 18.15 -26.71
CA CYS A 167 4.77 18.26 -25.26
C CYS A 167 5.93 18.93 -24.51
N SER A 168 6.95 19.45 -25.19
CA SER A 168 8.17 19.96 -24.54
C SER A 168 7.95 21.14 -23.60
N SER A 169 6.84 21.89 -23.75
CA SER A 169 6.50 23.03 -22.88
C SER A 169 5.59 22.66 -21.70
N PHE A 170 5.18 21.39 -21.57
CA PHE A 170 4.21 20.93 -20.57
C PHE A 170 4.85 20.22 -19.37
N PHE A 171 6.08 20.59 -19.05
CA PHE A 171 6.83 20.05 -17.91
C PHE A 171 6.92 21.07 -16.78
N THR A 172 6.73 20.59 -15.56
CA THR A 172 6.97 21.34 -14.33
C THR A 172 8.29 20.89 -13.72
N HIS A 173 9.18 21.83 -13.41
CA HIS A 173 10.45 21.52 -12.73
C HIS A 173 10.24 21.31 -11.22
N SER A 174 10.93 20.34 -10.65
CA SER A 174 11.10 20.18 -9.21
C SER A 174 12.53 19.74 -8.88
N LEU A 175 12.93 19.95 -7.63
CA LEU A 175 14.29 19.68 -7.17
C LEU A 175 14.31 18.52 -6.17
N SER A 176 14.96 17.43 -6.55
CA SER A 176 15.21 16.27 -5.70
C SER A 176 16.59 16.37 -5.06
N SER A 177 16.69 16.08 -3.76
CA SER A 177 17.98 15.99 -3.08
C SER A 177 18.82 14.79 -3.55
N GLN A 178 18.19 13.78 -4.13
CA GLN A 178 18.85 12.55 -4.60
C GLN A 178 19.19 12.62 -6.09
N PHE A 179 18.28 13.18 -6.90
CA PHE A 179 18.38 13.15 -8.37
C PHE A 179 18.61 14.54 -9.00
N GLY A 180 18.69 15.60 -8.19
CA GLY A 180 18.84 16.97 -8.67
C GLY A 180 17.60 17.44 -9.40
N ASN A 181 17.78 18.03 -10.58
CA ASN A 181 16.67 18.54 -11.38
C ASN A 181 15.79 17.40 -11.92
N CYS A 182 14.49 17.51 -11.64
CA CYS A 182 13.45 16.64 -12.13
C CYS A 182 12.42 17.46 -12.92
N TYR A 183 11.77 16.82 -13.90
CA TYR A 183 10.76 17.44 -14.75
C TYR A 183 9.55 16.54 -14.85
N THR A 184 8.38 17.07 -14.53
CA THR A 184 7.14 16.31 -14.47
C THR A 184 6.18 16.76 -15.57
N PHE A 185 5.95 15.88 -16.54
CA PHE A 185 4.89 16.04 -17.53
C PHE A 185 3.53 15.82 -16.86
N ASN A 186 2.54 16.63 -17.24
CA ASN A 186 1.15 16.48 -16.80
C ASN A 186 0.97 16.56 -15.27
N TRP A 187 1.68 17.51 -14.64
CA TRP A 187 1.56 17.81 -13.21
C TRP A 187 0.24 18.52 -12.89
N ASN A 188 -0.42 18.11 -11.80
CA ASN A 188 -1.79 18.50 -11.44
C ASN A 188 -1.94 19.96 -10.93
N GLY A 189 -0.85 20.73 -10.83
CA GLY A 189 -0.83 22.06 -10.19
C GLY A 189 -1.29 23.26 -11.04
N THR A 190 -1.40 23.13 -12.37
CA THR A 190 -1.75 24.25 -13.27
C THR A 190 -2.72 23.83 -14.38
N MET A 191 -3.73 23.02 -14.07
CA MET A 191 -4.83 22.76 -14.99
C MET A 191 -5.83 23.92 -15.03
N LYS A 192 -5.45 25.03 -15.68
CA LYS A 192 -6.43 25.96 -16.26
C LYS A 192 -6.52 25.88 -17.79
N ASN A 193 -5.55 25.27 -18.47
CA ASN A 193 -5.57 25.10 -19.93
C ASN A 193 -5.38 23.64 -20.40
N LEU A 194 -5.75 22.64 -19.57
CA LEU A 194 -5.66 21.20 -19.89
C LEU A 194 -7.02 20.53 -20.20
N PHE A 195 -8.10 21.31 -20.32
CA PHE A 195 -9.43 20.81 -20.67
C PHE A 195 -9.49 20.10 -22.05
N THR A 196 -8.49 20.30 -22.90
CA THR A 196 -8.36 19.68 -24.24
C THR A 196 -7.42 18.47 -24.31
N ILE A 197 -6.59 18.21 -23.29
CA ILE A 197 -5.74 17.00 -23.20
C ILE A 197 -6.50 15.83 -22.52
N ARG A 198 -7.58 16.15 -21.80
CA ARG A 198 -8.35 15.21 -20.97
C ARG A 198 -9.30 14.27 -21.72
N ASN A 199 -9.46 14.41 -23.04
CA ASN A 199 -10.30 13.50 -23.80
C ASN A 199 -9.45 12.62 -24.71
N MET A 200 -9.61 11.31 -24.49
CA MET A 200 -9.25 10.22 -25.40
C MET A 200 -7.74 9.87 -25.48
N SER A 201 -7.29 8.96 -24.61
CA SER A 201 -6.56 7.81 -25.16
C SER A 201 -7.63 6.88 -25.71
N THR A 202 -8.07 7.13 -26.94
CA THR A 202 -9.08 6.30 -27.58
C THR A 202 -8.47 4.94 -27.80
N LEU A 203 -9.07 3.90 -27.25
CA LEU A 203 -8.64 2.55 -27.55
C LEU A 203 -8.96 2.23 -29.02
N SER A 204 -8.02 2.45 -29.95
CA SER A 204 -7.97 1.75 -31.24
C SER A 204 -6.60 1.90 -31.91
N VAL A 205 -5.78 0.86 -31.83
CA VAL A 205 -4.74 0.47 -32.81
C VAL A 205 -4.03 1.65 -33.51
N GLY A 206 -3.03 2.22 -32.83
CA GLY A 206 -2.23 3.35 -33.29
C GLY A 206 -1.69 4.06 -32.05
N VAL A 207 -0.41 4.46 -32.04
CA VAL A 207 0.31 4.80 -30.79
C VAL A 207 -0.15 6.16 -30.22
N GLU A 208 -1.25 6.17 -29.47
CA GLU A 208 -1.73 7.33 -28.69
C GLU A 208 -1.19 7.25 -27.26
N GLY A 209 -0.05 7.90 -27.02
CA GLY A 209 0.59 7.97 -25.71
C GLY A 209 1.69 9.03 -25.66
N LEU A 210 2.44 9.04 -24.57
CA LEU A 210 3.62 9.89 -24.42
C LEU A 210 4.84 9.20 -25.05
N SER A 211 5.41 9.84 -26.06
CA SER A 211 6.68 9.48 -26.67
C SER A 211 7.70 10.56 -26.35
N MET A 212 8.87 10.15 -25.85
CA MET A 212 9.96 11.06 -25.53
C MET A 212 11.27 10.46 -26.03
N GLN A 213 12.12 11.32 -26.59
CA GLN A 213 13.46 10.98 -26.99
C GLN A 213 14.46 11.74 -26.12
N PHE A 214 15.42 11.02 -25.56
CA PHE A 214 16.40 11.58 -24.63
C PHE A 214 17.83 11.57 -25.18
N TYR A 215 18.60 12.59 -24.83
CA TYR A 215 20.03 12.67 -24.98
C TYR A 215 20.72 12.46 -23.63
N ILE A 216 21.75 11.62 -23.59
CA ILE A 216 22.54 11.35 -22.37
C ILE A 216 24.00 11.73 -22.66
N PRO A 217 24.45 12.93 -22.26
CA PRO A 217 25.81 13.41 -22.54
C PRO A 217 26.84 12.77 -21.60
N ARG A 218 27.49 11.68 -22.03
CA ARG A 218 28.41 10.89 -21.18
C ARG A 218 29.56 11.67 -20.54
N GLU A 219 30.07 12.70 -21.22
CA GLU A 219 31.20 13.51 -20.74
C GLU A 219 30.81 14.45 -19.59
N SER A 220 29.50 14.69 -19.43
CA SER A 220 28.93 15.58 -18.42
C SER A 220 28.57 14.87 -17.10
N TYR A 221 28.88 13.57 -16.99
CA TYR A 221 28.64 12.75 -15.80
C TYR A 221 29.95 12.39 -15.10
N TYR A 222 29.91 12.27 -13.76
CA TYR A 222 31.04 11.74 -13.00
C TYR A 222 31.23 10.25 -13.34
N PRO A 223 32.48 9.75 -13.42
CA PRO A 223 32.78 8.40 -13.84
C PRO A 223 32.44 7.36 -12.74
N VAL A 224 31.15 7.07 -12.57
CA VAL A 224 30.66 5.99 -11.70
C VAL A 224 30.50 4.66 -12.42
N SER A 225 30.41 3.57 -11.65
CA SER A 225 30.10 2.21 -12.13
C SER A 225 28.70 2.06 -12.75
N TRP A 226 27.79 3.02 -12.57
CA TRP A 226 26.43 3.03 -13.12
C TRP A 226 26.14 4.27 -13.96
N LEU A 227 26.53 4.27 -15.24
CA LEU A 227 26.16 5.31 -16.21
C LEU A 227 24.75 5.03 -16.78
N GLY A 228 23.75 5.84 -16.42
CA GLY A 228 22.37 5.72 -16.92
C GLY A 228 21.50 6.97 -16.69
N LEU A 229 20.33 7.02 -17.32
CA LEU A 229 19.26 8.00 -17.03
C LEU A 229 18.24 7.29 -16.13
N SER A 230 17.93 7.87 -14.97
CA SER A 230 16.91 7.32 -14.06
C SER A 230 15.54 7.90 -14.42
N ILE A 231 14.68 7.12 -15.07
CA ILE A 231 13.29 7.53 -15.23
C ILE A 231 12.54 7.14 -13.97
N LEU A 232 12.28 8.13 -13.12
CA LEU A 232 11.35 8.00 -11.99
C LEU A 232 9.93 8.25 -12.49
N GLY A 233 9.43 7.35 -13.33
CA GLY A 233 8.11 7.43 -13.92
C GLY A 233 7.21 6.29 -13.44
N VAL A 234 6.14 6.66 -12.72
CA VAL A 234 5.14 5.85 -12.02
C VAL A 234 5.54 5.54 -10.57
N ILE A 235 4.73 6.09 -9.67
CA ILE A 235 4.81 5.98 -8.21
C ILE A 235 5.26 4.56 -7.81
N GLU A 236 6.35 4.52 -7.03
CA GLU A 236 7.00 3.39 -6.34
C GLU A 236 7.98 2.45 -7.07
N PHE A 237 8.20 2.53 -8.38
CA PHE A 237 9.27 1.72 -9.00
C PHE A 237 10.21 2.59 -9.84
N GLY A 238 11.31 3.03 -9.24
CA GLY A 238 12.39 3.67 -9.96
C GLY A 238 12.97 2.70 -10.99
N GLU A 239 12.63 2.88 -12.26
CA GLU A 239 13.28 2.17 -13.36
C GLU A 239 14.49 2.98 -13.85
N VAL A 240 15.68 2.39 -13.71
CA VAL A 240 16.87 2.91 -14.38
C VAL A 240 16.78 2.53 -15.85
N LEU A 241 16.71 3.52 -16.74
CA LEU A 241 16.85 3.28 -18.17
C LEU A 241 18.33 3.12 -18.51
N PHE A 242 18.70 1.89 -18.85
CA PHE A 242 19.97 1.62 -19.50
C PHE A 242 19.93 2.03 -20.97
N LYS A 243 21.10 2.46 -21.45
CA LYS A 243 21.39 2.96 -22.79
C LYS A 243 20.87 2.04 -23.91
N MET A 244 20.51 2.65 -25.05
CA MET A 244 20.34 2.01 -26.38
C MET A 244 19.09 1.13 -26.60
N ILE A 245 18.03 1.31 -25.82
CA ILE A 245 16.80 0.52 -25.94
C ILE A 245 15.60 1.46 -26.05
N VAL A 246 14.82 1.34 -27.13
CA VAL A 246 13.45 1.87 -27.16
C VAL A 246 12.66 1.07 -26.15
N LYS A 247 12.26 1.69 -25.04
CA LYS A 247 11.40 1.05 -24.04
C LYS A 247 9.95 1.47 -24.27
N CYS A 248 9.09 0.49 -24.48
CA CYS A 248 7.64 0.68 -24.45
C CYS A 248 7.15 0.27 -23.06
N ILE A 249 6.64 1.24 -22.29
CA ILE A 249 6.06 1.00 -20.98
C ILE A 249 4.53 0.97 -21.14
N VAL A 250 3.90 -0.15 -20.79
CA VAL A 250 2.45 -0.30 -20.78
C VAL A 250 1.94 -0.06 -19.36
N LEU A 251 1.07 0.94 -19.21
CA LEU A 251 0.53 1.31 -17.90
C LEU A 251 -0.86 0.72 -17.72
N ILE A 252 -1.08 0.08 -16.58
CA ILE A 252 -2.39 -0.41 -16.15
C ILE A 252 -2.72 0.32 -14.84
N LYS A 253 -3.79 1.12 -14.86
CA LYS A 253 -4.27 1.80 -13.65
C LYS A 253 -4.82 0.78 -12.67
N ARG A 254 -4.27 0.73 -11.46
CA ARG A 254 -4.79 -0.09 -10.35
C ARG A 254 -5.45 0.82 -9.33
N GLN A 255 -6.67 0.50 -8.94
CA GLN A 255 -7.38 1.18 -7.87
C GLN A 255 -7.65 0.19 -6.74
N THR A 256 -7.28 0.56 -5.53
CA THR A 256 -7.49 -0.25 -4.32
C THR A 256 -8.48 0.45 -3.41
N THR A 257 -9.40 -0.31 -2.84
CA THR A 257 -10.32 0.17 -1.81
C THR A 257 -10.17 -0.72 -0.59
N ALA A 258 -9.74 -0.16 0.53
CA ALA A 258 -9.67 -0.87 1.80
C ALA A 258 -10.92 -0.54 2.63
N LYS A 259 -11.40 -1.52 3.39
CA LYS A 259 -12.37 -1.29 4.46
C LYS A 259 -11.63 -1.12 5.78
N PRO A 260 -12.04 -0.20 6.65
CA PRO A 260 -11.37 0.02 7.92
C PRO A 260 -11.43 -1.23 8.80
N ASN A 261 -10.30 -1.60 9.39
CA ASN A 261 -10.20 -2.76 10.27
C ASN A 261 -10.68 -2.40 11.70
N PRO A 262 -11.68 -3.09 12.26
CA PRO A 262 -12.23 -2.77 13.58
C PRO A 262 -11.31 -3.12 14.76
N THR A 263 -10.29 -3.99 14.60
CA THR A 263 -9.32 -4.33 15.66
C THR A 263 -8.21 -3.31 15.85
N ILE A 264 -8.09 -2.37 14.92
CA ILE A 264 -7.11 -1.30 14.95
C ILE A 264 -7.65 -0.19 15.85
N ASN A 265 -6.90 0.10 16.93
CA ASN A 265 -7.25 1.10 17.93
C ASN A 265 -7.45 2.47 17.27
N THR A 266 -8.25 3.37 17.86
CA THR A 266 -8.52 4.71 17.29
C THR A 266 -7.25 5.52 16.97
N VAL A 267 -6.19 5.38 17.77
CA VAL A 267 -4.87 6.00 17.53
C VAL A 267 -4.16 5.40 16.30
N GLU A 268 -4.37 4.12 16.07
CA GLU A 268 -3.77 3.34 15.00
C GLU A 268 -4.58 3.51 13.71
N ARG A 269 -5.89 3.76 13.82
CA ARG A 269 -6.80 4.20 12.77
C ARG A 269 -6.55 5.65 12.34
N GLU A 270 -6.20 6.53 13.28
CA GLU A 270 -5.69 7.87 12.97
C GLU A 270 -4.31 7.80 12.32
N ARG A 271 -3.43 6.85 12.70
CA ARG A 271 -2.17 6.62 11.98
C ARG A 271 -2.38 6.01 10.61
N GLU A 272 -3.34 5.11 10.43
CA GLU A 272 -3.69 4.53 9.12
C GLU A 272 -4.35 5.55 8.22
N ASN A 273 -5.35 6.30 8.70
CA ASN A 273 -5.94 7.41 7.96
C ASN A 273 -4.92 8.51 7.69
N LYS A 274 -4.03 8.80 8.63
CA LYS A 274 -2.91 9.72 8.41
C LYS A 274 -1.87 9.11 7.50
N SER A 275 -1.70 7.79 7.41
CA SER A 275 -0.82 7.14 6.44
C SER A 275 -1.45 7.08 5.06
N GLU A 276 -2.78 6.94 4.95
CA GLU A 276 -3.52 7.01 3.69
C GLU A 276 -3.63 8.46 3.21
N GLU A 277 -3.86 9.43 4.10
CA GLU A 277 -3.73 10.86 3.83
C GLU A 277 -2.28 11.25 3.61
N THR A 278 -1.29 10.68 4.29
CA THR A 278 0.14 10.92 3.99
C THR A 278 0.55 10.19 2.71
N ILE A 279 -0.13 9.12 2.25
CA ILE A 279 0.07 8.52 0.94
C ILE A 279 -0.60 9.39 -0.12
N ARG A 280 -1.80 9.89 0.14
CA ARG A 280 -2.56 10.78 -0.74
C ARG A 280 -1.90 12.17 -0.86
N GLU A 281 -1.42 12.70 0.26
CA GLU A 281 -0.62 13.91 0.38
C GLU A 281 0.83 13.65 0.02
N SER A 282 1.48 12.50 0.24
CA SER A 282 2.81 12.24 -0.35
C SER A 282 2.71 12.12 -1.87
N ASN A 283 1.58 11.63 -2.38
CA ASN A 283 1.25 11.68 -3.80
C ASN A 283 0.92 13.11 -4.29
N GLU A 284 0.66 14.08 -3.39
CA GLU A 284 0.45 15.51 -3.71
C GLU A 284 1.58 16.48 -3.25
N LEU A 285 2.45 16.10 -2.32
CA LEU A 285 3.42 16.94 -1.57
C LEU A 285 4.81 16.31 -1.42
N ARG A 286 5.04 15.04 -1.78
CA ARG A 286 6.40 14.52 -2.03
C ARG A 286 6.67 14.41 -3.53
N PHE A 287 6.54 15.49 -4.31
CA PHE A 287 7.30 15.70 -5.56
C PHE A 287 7.34 17.18 -5.95
#